data_AF-A0A7G8PDU2-F1
#
_entry.id   AF-A0A7G8PDU2-F1
#
_cell.length_a   1.000
_cell.length_b   1.000
_cell.length_c   1.000
_cell.angle_alpha   90.00
_cell.angle_beta   90.00
_cell.angle_gamma   90.00
#
_symmetry.space_group_name_H-M   'P 1'
#
loop_
_entity.id
_entity.type
_entity.pdbx_description
1 polymer ?
#
loop_
_entity_poly.entity_id
_entity_poly.type
_entity_poly.pdbx_seq_one_letter_code
_entity_poly.pdbx_strand_id
1 'polypeptide(L)'
;MNNDGTKGAPLGFEKWLTRKDKGNQRNSDVTTQPTGYQQTASRLHSFNRYEIKYLLDEFKVPALREELDAHMGSDPFSPHGGYPVTSLYYDTADLRFYWEKIEGLHFRRKLRMRLYGAPSECTETTPVQVEIKQRVNRVTQKRRIELPYGVARRWLDDRESLPSDIAHGPFVNEVTTLIGNLDLRPIVTTGYLREAFVGRDADLGLRVTIDHKVHGRDRDFHFASGAQNRHIIPPKLAIVEIKANERVPYWVTDLAARIDMSVIRVSKYCQSVQAFELTPRSMMGAPELITPDPSTPVDAFGEFQPATN
;
A
#
# COMPACT_ATOMS: atom_id res chain seq x y z
N MET A 1 6.18 45.66 82.29
CA MET A 1 4.92 45.74 81.51
C MET A 1 5.06 44.72 80.38
N ASN A 2 4.87 43.45 80.73
CA ASN A 2 3.63 42.65 80.56
C ASN A 2 3.45 42.29 79.09
N ASN A 3 3.85 41.07 78.72
CA ASN A 3 2.99 39.89 78.46
C ASN A 3 2.65 39.84 76.96
N ASP A 4 2.63 38.74 76.23
CA ASP A 4 2.62 37.30 76.45
C ASP A 4 3.38 36.70 75.23
N GLY A 5 4.14 35.60 75.28
CA GLY A 5 3.88 34.37 76.01
C GLY A 5 3.20 33.36 75.08
N THR A 6 3.97 32.46 74.44
CA THR A 6 3.68 31.03 74.08
C THR A 6 4.63 30.60 72.95
N LYS A 7 5.75 29.89 73.20
CA LYS A 7 5.98 28.47 73.56
C LYS A 7 5.48 27.45 72.52
N GLY A 8 6.43 26.64 72.02
CA GLY A 8 6.20 25.19 71.80
C GLY A 8 6.73 24.59 70.49
N ALA A 9 7.97 24.08 70.49
CA ALA A 9 8.29 22.82 69.80
C ALA A 9 7.83 21.65 70.73
N PRO A 10 7.61 20.37 70.32
CA PRO A 10 8.43 19.59 69.38
C PRO A 10 7.68 18.51 68.54
N LEU A 11 8.46 17.62 67.91
CA LEU A 11 8.07 16.45 67.12
C LEU A 11 7.02 15.54 67.79
N GLY A 12 6.12 14.96 66.98
CA GLY A 12 5.16 13.93 67.40
C GLY A 12 4.67 13.07 66.24
N PHE A 13 4.83 11.76 66.43
CA PHE A 13 4.58 10.64 65.53
C PHE A 13 3.08 10.32 65.33
N GLU A 14 2.74 9.88 64.13
CA GLU A 14 1.69 8.90 63.75
C GLU A 14 0.19 9.12 64.09
N LYS A 15 -0.59 9.27 63.00
CA LYS A 15 -1.88 8.59 62.70
C LYS A 15 -2.28 8.99 61.27
N TRP A 16 -2.80 8.16 60.38
CA TRP A 16 -3.06 6.73 60.29
C TRP A 16 -3.45 6.49 58.82
N LEU A 17 -3.01 5.38 58.22
CA LEU A 17 -3.55 4.76 57.00
C LEU A 17 -3.70 5.60 55.71
N THR A 18 -2.76 5.44 54.78
CA THR A 18 -3.01 4.62 53.57
C THR A 18 -1.73 4.45 52.74
N ARG A 19 -1.32 3.18 52.65
CA ARG A 19 -0.33 2.63 51.70
C ARG A 19 -0.74 2.95 50.26
N LYS A 20 0.23 3.29 49.39
CA LYS A 20 0.88 2.41 48.38
C LYS A 20 1.36 3.22 47.17
N ASP A 21 2.59 2.92 46.74
CA ASP A 21 3.20 3.07 45.42
C ASP A 21 2.85 4.29 44.55
N LYS A 22 3.87 5.11 44.29
CA LYS A 22 3.94 5.96 43.10
C LYS A 22 3.99 5.08 41.85
N GLY A 23 2.80 4.70 41.37
CA GLY A 23 2.60 4.01 40.11
C GLY A 23 2.91 4.90 38.91
N ASN A 24 3.88 4.46 38.12
CA ASN A 24 3.85 4.39 36.65
C ASN A 24 2.81 5.28 35.96
N GLN A 25 3.17 6.53 35.63
CA GLN A 25 2.38 7.34 34.71
C GLN A 25 2.62 6.83 33.28
N ARG A 26 1.73 5.91 32.89
CA ARG A 26 1.56 5.39 31.54
C ARG A 26 1.36 6.55 30.57
N ASN A 27 2.15 6.57 29.51
CA ASN A 27 1.84 7.31 28.28
C ASN A 27 0.41 6.96 27.88
N SER A 28 -0.44 7.98 27.74
CA SER A 28 -1.78 7.81 27.19
C SER A 28 -1.64 7.55 25.70
N ASP A 29 -1.65 6.27 25.31
CA ASP A 29 -1.91 5.88 23.93
C ASP A 29 -3.21 6.53 23.49
N VAL A 30 -3.17 7.34 22.43
CA VAL A 30 -4.37 7.82 21.78
C VAL A 30 -5.06 6.59 21.19
N THR A 31 -6.16 6.17 21.83
CA THR A 31 -6.98 5.05 21.37
C THR A 31 -7.62 5.43 20.03
N THR A 32 -6.95 5.10 18.92
CA THR A 32 -7.61 5.05 17.61
C THR A 32 -8.78 4.08 17.70
N GLN A 33 -9.99 4.59 17.49
CA GLN A 33 -11.19 3.78 17.30
C GLN A 33 -10.91 2.79 16.16
N PRO A 34 -11.02 1.47 16.38
CA PRO A 34 -10.68 0.49 15.37
C PRO A 34 -11.68 0.58 14.22
N THR A 35 -11.23 1.10 13.08
CA THR A 35 -11.93 0.91 11.79
C THR A 35 -12.01 -0.58 11.50
N GLY A 36 -13.08 -1.07 10.85
CA GLY A 36 -13.50 -2.49 10.82
C GLY A 36 -12.42 -3.55 10.50
N TYR A 37 -11.27 -3.18 9.92
CA TYR A 37 -10.11 -4.06 9.79
C TYR A 37 -9.40 -4.40 11.12
N GLN A 38 -9.47 -3.53 12.13
CA GLN A 38 -8.84 -3.75 13.44
C GLN A 38 -9.75 -4.46 14.44
N GLN A 39 -11.07 -4.49 14.23
CA GLN A 39 -12.00 -5.21 15.12
C GLN A 39 -11.95 -6.73 14.94
N THR A 40 -11.51 -7.23 13.78
CA THR A 40 -11.33 -8.68 13.55
C THR A 40 -9.95 -9.19 13.96
N ALA A 41 -9.02 -8.31 14.30
CA ALA A 41 -7.71 -8.69 14.82
C ALA A 41 -7.77 -8.91 16.35
N SER A 42 -8.67 -9.77 16.81
CA SER A 42 -8.60 -10.31 18.16
C SER A 42 -7.45 -11.33 18.21
N ARG A 43 -6.51 -11.06 19.12
CA ARG A 43 -5.45 -11.93 19.71
C ARG A 43 -5.14 -13.26 19.00
N LEU A 44 -3.87 -13.38 18.57
CA LEU A 44 -3.07 -14.63 18.51
C LEU A 44 -3.32 -15.64 17.37
N HIS A 45 -3.72 -15.20 16.18
CA HIS A 45 -3.48 -16.00 14.97
C HIS A 45 -2.79 -15.19 13.88
N SER A 46 -1.49 -15.45 13.68
CA SER A 46 -0.77 -14.99 12.49
C SER A 46 -1.22 -15.84 11.32
N PHE A 47 -2.20 -15.36 10.56
CA PHE A 47 -2.65 -16.05 9.34
C PHE A 47 -1.68 -15.77 8.19
N ASN A 48 -1.35 -16.80 7.41
CA ASN A 48 -0.64 -16.60 6.14
C ASN A 48 -1.54 -15.82 5.20
N ARG A 49 -1.02 -14.77 4.55
CA ARG A 49 -1.78 -13.99 3.57
C ARG A 49 -1.22 -14.22 2.17
N TYR A 50 -2.08 -14.69 1.28
CA TYR A 50 -1.73 -14.93 -0.13
C TYR A 50 -2.14 -13.72 -0.97
N GLU A 51 -1.32 -13.38 -1.96
CA GLU A 51 -1.58 -12.34 -2.95
C GLU A 51 -1.15 -12.87 -4.32
N ILE A 52 -2.13 -13.16 -5.18
CA ILE A 52 -1.90 -13.65 -6.54
C ILE A 52 -2.44 -12.63 -7.52
N LYS A 53 -1.71 -12.40 -8.62
CA LYS A 53 -2.15 -11.52 -9.71
C LYS A 53 -2.32 -12.33 -10.98
N TYR A 54 -3.32 -11.97 -11.76
CA TYR A 54 -3.62 -12.56 -13.04
C TYR A 54 -3.76 -11.48 -14.11
N LEU A 55 -3.45 -11.83 -15.37
CA LEU A 55 -4.00 -11.16 -16.54
C LEU A 55 -5.29 -11.85 -16.93
N LEU A 56 -6.27 -11.04 -17.31
CA LEU A 56 -7.54 -11.49 -17.86
C LEU A 56 -7.88 -10.64 -19.08
N ASP A 57 -8.40 -11.28 -20.13
CA ASP A 57 -8.96 -10.55 -21.28
C ASP A 57 -10.19 -9.74 -20.81
N GLU A 58 -10.23 -8.45 -21.16
CA GLU A 58 -11.35 -7.56 -20.83
C GLU A 58 -12.71 -8.10 -21.31
N PHE A 59 -12.75 -8.87 -22.41
CA PHE A 59 -13.99 -9.52 -22.87
C PHE A 59 -14.54 -10.56 -21.90
N LYS A 60 -13.70 -11.11 -21.00
CA LYS A 60 -14.09 -12.09 -19.99
C LYS A 60 -14.40 -11.46 -18.62
N VAL A 61 -14.14 -10.17 -18.44
CA VAL A 61 -14.47 -9.45 -17.19
C VAL A 61 -15.95 -9.52 -16.83
N PRO A 62 -16.93 -9.41 -17.77
CA PRO A 62 -18.33 -9.56 -17.42
C PRO A 62 -18.65 -10.90 -16.73
N ALA A 63 -18.11 -12.01 -17.25
CA ALA A 63 -18.29 -13.34 -16.65
C ALA A 63 -17.61 -13.45 -15.27
N LEU A 64 -16.40 -12.88 -15.12
CA LEU A 64 -15.76 -12.78 -13.81
C LEU A 64 -16.63 -11.99 -12.82
N ARG A 65 -17.17 -10.85 -13.25
CA ARG A 65 -17.97 -9.97 -12.39
C ARG A 65 -19.24 -10.66 -11.90
N GLU A 66 -19.95 -11.37 -12.78
CA GLU A 66 -21.16 -12.13 -12.41
C GLU A 66 -20.86 -13.15 -11.30
N GLU A 67 -19.76 -13.89 -11.42
CA GLU A 67 -19.32 -14.87 -10.42
C GLU A 67 -18.86 -14.19 -9.11
N LEU A 68 -18.15 -13.06 -9.20
CA LEU A 68 -17.77 -12.29 -8.01
C LEU A 68 -18.99 -11.72 -7.28
N ASP A 69 -19.98 -11.19 -7.99
CA ASP A 69 -21.21 -10.66 -7.40
C ASP A 69 -22.07 -11.76 -6.75
N ALA A 70 -22.03 -12.99 -7.30
CA ALA A 70 -22.72 -14.14 -6.73
C ALA A 70 -22.08 -14.61 -5.40
N HIS A 71 -20.77 -14.44 -5.23
CA HIS A 71 -20.03 -14.98 -4.08
C HIS A 71 -19.55 -13.93 -3.07
N MET A 72 -19.36 -12.68 -3.49
CA MET A 72 -18.73 -11.61 -2.71
C MET A 72 -19.67 -10.44 -2.49
N GLY A 73 -19.31 -9.55 -1.56
CA GLY A 73 -19.96 -8.26 -1.38
C GLY A 73 -19.23 -7.14 -2.13
N SER A 74 -19.96 -6.07 -2.45
CA SER A 74 -19.37 -4.84 -2.97
C SER A 74 -18.49 -4.18 -1.91
N ASP A 75 -17.29 -3.71 -2.29
CA ASP A 75 -16.48 -2.86 -1.42
C ASP A 75 -17.23 -1.52 -1.22
N PRO A 76 -17.50 -1.07 0.03
CA PRO A 76 -18.23 0.18 0.29
C PRO A 76 -17.59 1.43 -0.34
N PHE A 77 -16.30 1.37 -0.65
CA PHE A 77 -15.55 2.45 -1.28
C PHE A 77 -15.38 2.25 -2.80
N SER A 78 -16.01 1.21 -3.37
CA SER A 78 -16.01 0.91 -4.80
C SER A 78 -17.39 1.17 -5.40
N PRO A 79 -17.62 2.30 -6.08
CA PRO A 79 -18.87 2.51 -6.81
C PRO A 79 -19.02 1.47 -7.94
N HIS A 80 -20.26 1.26 -8.38
CA HIS A 80 -20.54 0.46 -9.58
C HIS A 80 -19.80 1.02 -10.79
N GLY A 81 -19.14 0.14 -11.56
CA GLY A 81 -18.27 0.53 -12.67
C GLY A 81 -16.84 0.91 -12.25
N GLY A 82 -16.53 0.86 -10.95
CA GLY A 82 -15.20 1.09 -10.42
C GLY A 82 -14.83 2.56 -10.26
N TYR A 83 -13.65 2.82 -9.73
CA TYR A 83 -13.15 4.15 -9.40
C TYR A 83 -11.73 4.38 -9.93
N PRO A 84 -11.41 5.59 -10.42
CA PRO A 84 -10.05 5.89 -10.87
C PRO A 84 -9.07 5.90 -9.68
N VAL A 85 -7.91 5.30 -9.90
CA VAL A 85 -6.78 5.35 -8.98
C VAL A 85 -5.56 5.77 -9.76
N THR A 86 -4.88 6.82 -9.31
CA THR A 86 -3.60 7.26 -9.89
C THR A 86 -2.54 7.30 -8.81
N SER A 87 -1.34 6.80 -9.10
CA SER A 87 -0.20 6.86 -8.18
C SER A 87 1.01 7.46 -8.89
N LEU A 88 1.61 8.49 -8.30
CA LEU A 88 2.92 8.99 -8.68
C LEU A 88 3.98 8.26 -7.85
N TYR A 89 4.91 7.57 -8.50
CA TYR A 89 6.00 6.86 -7.84
C TYR A 89 7.26 7.73 -7.79
N TYR A 90 7.92 7.67 -6.63
CA TYR A 90 9.19 8.33 -6.38
C TYR A 90 10.30 7.30 -6.32
N ASP A 91 11.41 7.59 -6.98
CA ASP A 91 12.64 6.80 -6.91
C ASP A 91 13.85 7.73 -7.09
N THR A 92 15.05 7.17 -6.94
CA THR A 92 16.30 7.85 -7.23
C THR A 92 16.51 8.01 -8.74
N ALA A 93 17.50 8.83 -9.11
CA ALA A 93 17.85 9.05 -10.50
C ALA A 93 18.29 7.80 -11.26
N ASP A 94 18.93 6.88 -10.56
CA ASP A 94 19.42 5.57 -11.01
C ASP A 94 18.40 4.43 -10.82
N LEU A 95 17.16 4.76 -10.44
CA LEU A 95 16.05 3.81 -10.28
C LEU A 95 16.35 2.72 -9.23
N ARG A 96 16.85 3.12 -8.06
CA ARG A 96 17.24 2.21 -7.00
C ARG A 96 16.09 1.27 -6.60
N PHE A 97 14.89 1.77 -6.30
CA PHE A 97 13.76 0.93 -5.89
C PHE A 97 13.24 0.02 -7.01
N TYR A 98 13.44 0.40 -8.28
CA TYR A 98 13.24 -0.50 -9.41
C TYR A 98 14.20 -1.69 -9.33
N TRP A 99 15.50 -1.44 -9.24
CA TRP A 99 16.52 -2.49 -9.19
C TRP A 99 16.37 -3.39 -7.95
N GLU A 100 16.14 -2.80 -6.77
CA GLU A 100 15.86 -3.55 -5.53
C GLU A 100 14.68 -4.55 -5.72
N LYS A 101 13.70 -4.20 -6.57
CA LYS A 101 12.56 -5.06 -6.90
C LYS A 101 12.88 -6.10 -7.97
N ILE A 102 13.64 -5.75 -9.01
CA ILE A 102 14.05 -6.65 -10.09
C ILE A 102 15.01 -7.73 -9.56
N GLU A 103 16.01 -7.32 -8.78
CA GLU A 103 17.00 -8.21 -8.15
C GLU A 103 16.43 -9.01 -6.97
N GLY A 104 15.20 -8.71 -6.56
CA GLY A 104 14.49 -9.49 -5.54
C GLY A 104 14.99 -9.27 -4.11
N LEU A 105 15.72 -8.18 -3.84
CA LEU A 105 16.34 -7.90 -2.54
C LEU A 105 15.37 -8.01 -1.38
N HIS A 106 15.80 -8.65 -0.29
CA HIS A 106 14.97 -8.92 0.89
C HIS A 106 14.50 -7.64 1.59
N PHE A 107 15.32 -6.59 1.56
CA PHE A 107 14.95 -5.25 1.97
C PHE A 107 14.69 -4.41 0.72
N ARG A 108 13.45 -3.95 0.56
CA ARG A 108 13.07 -3.07 -0.55
C ARG A 108 11.85 -2.23 -0.18
N ARG A 109 11.75 -1.03 -0.72
CA ARG A 109 10.61 -0.14 -0.46
C ARG A 109 10.18 0.61 -1.70
N LYS A 110 8.99 1.19 -1.65
CA LYS A 110 8.43 2.07 -2.69
C LYS A 110 7.72 3.22 -2.00
N LEU A 111 8.06 4.44 -2.40
CA LEU A 111 7.34 5.65 -2.02
C LEU A 111 6.41 6.05 -3.16
N ARG A 112 5.19 6.44 -2.81
CA ARG A 112 4.23 6.98 -3.79
C ARG A 112 3.26 7.96 -3.18
N MET A 113 2.84 8.92 -3.99
CA MET A 113 1.66 9.75 -3.73
C MET A 113 0.49 9.17 -4.54
N ARG A 114 -0.65 8.93 -3.91
CA ARG A 114 -1.81 8.27 -4.51
C ARG A 114 -3.06 9.13 -4.42
N LEU A 115 -3.70 9.32 -5.57
CA LEU A 115 -5.01 9.94 -5.73
C LEU A 115 -6.08 8.86 -5.94
N TYR A 116 -7.21 9.04 -5.27
CA TYR A 116 -8.47 8.35 -5.56
C TYR A 116 -9.43 9.37 -6.18
N GLY A 117 -10.09 9.01 -7.29
CA GLY A 117 -10.90 9.94 -8.06
C GLY A 117 -10.23 10.39 -9.36
N ALA A 118 -10.97 11.16 -10.17
CA ALA A 118 -10.54 11.57 -11.50
C ALA A 118 -9.35 12.53 -11.42
N PRO A 119 -8.20 12.22 -12.08
CA PRO A 119 -7.04 13.13 -12.07
C PRO A 119 -7.33 14.54 -12.58
N SER A 120 -8.29 14.68 -13.51
CA SER A 120 -8.74 15.98 -14.04
C SER A 120 -9.45 16.86 -13.03
N GLU A 121 -9.98 16.29 -11.95
CA GLU A 121 -10.69 17.00 -10.88
C GLU A 121 -9.77 17.30 -9.68
N CYS A 122 -8.49 16.91 -9.76
CA CYS A 122 -7.53 17.11 -8.68
C CYS A 122 -7.20 18.60 -8.55
N THR A 123 -7.47 19.15 -7.37
CA THR A 123 -7.13 20.51 -6.95
C THR A 123 -6.08 20.46 -5.84
N GLU A 124 -5.54 21.62 -5.46
CA GLU A 124 -4.56 21.74 -4.36
C GLU A 124 -5.09 21.24 -3.01
N THR A 125 -6.41 21.23 -2.81
CA THR A 125 -7.06 20.77 -1.58
C THR A 125 -7.53 19.32 -1.65
N THR A 126 -7.44 18.66 -2.81
CA THR A 126 -7.85 17.26 -2.96
C THR A 126 -7.03 16.35 -2.06
N PRO A 127 -7.65 15.46 -1.27
CA PRO A 127 -6.92 14.55 -0.40
C PRO A 127 -6.16 13.49 -1.22
N VAL A 128 -4.88 13.31 -0.89
CA VAL A 128 -4.00 12.28 -1.46
C VAL A 128 -3.34 11.48 -0.35
N GLN A 129 -3.00 10.23 -0.65
CA GLN A 129 -2.30 9.33 0.27
C GLN A 129 -0.82 9.28 -0.07
N VAL A 130 0.04 9.77 0.81
CA VAL A 130 1.49 9.53 0.73
C VAL A 130 1.78 8.20 1.41
N GLU A 131 2.30 7.23 0.68
CA GLU A 131 2.43 5.84 1.14
C GLU A 131 3.85 5.28 0.94
N ILE A 132 4.36 4.59 1.97
CA ILE A 132 5.52 3.70 1.84
C ILE A 132 5.03 2.26 1.90
N LYS A 133 5.34 1.48 0.86
CA LYS A 133 5.23 0.02 0.88
C LYS A 133 6.64 -0.57 1.01
N GLN A 134 6.95 -1.14 2.16
CA GLN A 134 8.24 -1.72 2.47
C GLN A 134 8.12 -3.23 2.63
N ARG A 135 9.11 -3.98 2.15
CA ARG A 135 9.29 -5.39 2.43
C ARG A 135 10.62 -5.61 3.13
N VAL A 136 10.59 -6.35 4.23
CA VAL A 136 11.75 -6.81 4.98
C VAL A 136 11.63 -8.33 5.08
N ASN A 137 12.52 -9.04 4.40
CA ASN A 137 12.46 -10.50 4.23
C ASN A 137 11.11 -10.93 3.63
N ARG A 138 10.28 -11.62 4.43
CA ARG A 138 8.95 -12.10 4.04
C ARG A 138 7.82 -11.15 4.45
N VAL A 139 8.11 -10.17 5.30
CA VAL A 139 7.09 -9.27 5.87
C VAL A 139 6.94 -8.02 5.02
N THR A 140 5.71 -7.69 4.64
CA THR A 140 5.38 -6.43 3.95
C THR A 140 4.66 -5.50 4.90
N GLN A 141 5.13 -4.27 5.01
CA GLN A 141 4.54 -3.21 5.80
C GLN A 141 4.07 -2.09 4.87
N LYS A 142 2.90 -1.54 5.18
CA LYS A 142 2.36 -0.35 4.50
C LYS A 142 2.08 0.71 5.54
N ARG A 143 2.64 1.90 5.34
CA ARG A 143 2.40 3.09 6.16
C ARG A 143 1.95 4.22 5.24
N ARG A 144 1.04 5.06 5.70
CA ARG A 144 0.54 6.20 4.92
C ARG A 144 0.04 7.34 5.78
N ILE A 145 -0.01 8.53 5.18
CA ILE A 145 -0.69 9.71 5.69
C ILE A 145 -1.55 10.32 4.57
N GLU A 146 -2.69 10.86 4.95
CA GLU A 146 -3.54 11.65 4.05
C GLU A 146 -3.15 13.13 4.16
N LEU A 147 -2.97 13.80 3.03
CA LEU A 147 -2.62 15.22 2.96
C LEU A 147 -3.36 15.88 1.80
N PRO A 148 -3.62 17.20 1.85
CA PRO A 148 -4.00 17.96 0.67
C PRO A 148 -2.91 17.85 -0.42
N TYR A 149 -3.31 17.71 -1.67
CA TYR A 149 -2.41 17.50 -2.81
C TYR A 149 -1.30 18.55 -2.90
N GLY A 150 -1.64 19.83 -2.74
CA GLY A 150 -0.67 20.92 -2.79
C GLY A 150 0.36 20.85 -1.67
N VAL A 151 -0.07 20.46 -0.47
CA VAL A 151 0.82 20.26 0.69
C VAL A 151 1.74 19.07 0.45
N ALA A 152 1.19 17.95 -0.03
CA ALA A 152 1.99 16.76 -0.37
C ALA A 152 3.01 17.07 -1.46
N ARG A 153 2.64 17.82 -2.52
CA ARG A 153 3.57 18.24 -3.57
C ARG A 153 4.71 19.09 -3.03
N ARG A 154 4.41 20.18 -2.30
CA ARG A 154 5.46 21.06 -1.77
C ARG A 154 6.40 20.33 -0.82
N TRP A 155 5.86 19.41 -0.02
CA TRP A 155 6.68 18.57 0.85
C TRP A 155 7.55 17.57 0.07
N LEU A 156 6.95 16.80 -0.84
CA LEU A 156 7.65 15.71 -1.51
C LEU A 156 8.54 16.20 -2.65
N ASP A 157 8.09 17.17 -3.45
CA ASP A 157 8.79 17.65 -4.66
C ASP A 157 9.73 18.82 -4.32
N ASP A 158 9.21 19.83 -3.59
CA ASP A 158 9.94 21.08 -3.30
C ASP A 158 10.71 21.03 -1.97
N ARG A 159 10.61 19.93 -1.23
CA ARG A 159 11.27 19.68 0.07
C ARG A 159 10.87 20.68 1.16
N GLU A 160 9.70 21.31 1.04
CA GLU A 160 9.20 22.20 2.06
C GLU A 160 8.82 21.43 3.34
N SER A 161 9.07 22.03 4.49
CA SER A 161 8.59 21.50 5.76
C SER A 161 7.07 21.49 5.78
N LEU A 162 6.49 20.41 6.31
CA LEU A 162 5.06 20.36 6.58
C LEU A 162 4.68 21.42 7.65
N PRO A 163 3.43 21.90 7.65
CA PRO A 163 2.85 22.67 8.74
C PRO A 163 3.06 22.00 10.11
N SER A 164 3.35 22.78 11.15
CA SER A 164 3.77 22.26 12.47
C SER A 164 2.77 21.30 13.12
N ASP A 165 1.49 21.45 12.87
CA ASP A 165 0.42 20.59 13.37
C ASP A 165 0.47 19.15 12.80
N ILE A 166 1.05 18.99 11.60
CA ILE A 166 1.22 17.68 10.93
C ILE A 166 2.69 17.29 10.71
N ALA A 167 3.64 18.17 11.00
CA ALA A 167 5.08 17.95 10.84
C ALA A 167 5.67 16.94 11.82
N HIS A 168 4.89 16.54 12.83
CA HIS A 168 5.38 15.71 13.93
C HIS A 168 4.82 14.27 13.81
N GLY A 169 5.72 13.31 13.62
CA GLY A 169 5.36 11.89 13.67
C GLY A 169 6.43 10.97 13.09
N PRO A 170 6.54 9.70 13.54
CA PRO A 170 7.54 8.76 13.04
C PRO A 170 7.49 8.56 11.52
N PHE A 171 6.29 8.54 10.93
CA PHE A 171 6.13 8.34 9.49
C PHE A 171 6.53 9.57 8.67
N VAL A 172 6.24 10.78 9.17
CA VAL A 172 6.67 12.03 8.51
C VAL A 172 8.19 12.11 8.51
N ASN A 173 8.82 11.85 9.66
CA ASN A 173 10.29 11.79 9.75
C ASN A 173 10.88 10.74 8.81
N GLU A 174 10.25 9.56 8.71
CA GLU A 174 10.66 8.51 7.78
C GLU A 174 10.62 9.00 6.33
N VAL A 175 9.52 9.60 5.89
CA VAL A 175 9.37 10.10 4.51
C VAL A 175 10.34 11.25 4.22
N THR A 176 10.45 12.24 5.11
CA THR A 176 11.37 13.38 4.96
C THR A 176 12.83 12.92 4.87
N THR A 177 13.25 12.02 5.77
CA THR A 177 14.60 11.45 5.75
C THR A 177 14.83 10.63 4.48
N LEU A 178 13.83 9.85 4.06
CA LEU A 178 13.90 9.01 2.88
C LEU A 178 14.10 9.82 1.60
N ILE A 179 13.28 10.85 1.42
CA ILE A 179 13.37 11.73 0.25
C ILE A 179 14.69 12.49 0.23
N GLY A 180 15.08 13.09 1.37
CA GLY A 180 16.31 13.88 1.46
C GLY A 180 17.58 13.05 1.26
N ASN A 181 17.69 11.91 1.93
CA ASN A 181 18.93 11.10 1.89
C ASN A 181 19.14 10.39 0.56
N LEU A 182 18.07 10.05 -0.15
CA LEU A 182 18.16 9.36 -1.45
C LEU A 182 17.92 10.29 -2.64
N ASP A 183 17.66 11.56 -2.41
CA ASP A 183 17.21 12.51 -3.43
C ASP A 183 16.07 11.94 -4.31
N LEU A 184 15.00 11.47 -3.65
CA LEU A 184 13.90 10.84 -4.38
C LEU A 184 13.14 11.88 -5.21
N ARG A 185 12.87 11.55 -6.46
CA ARG A 185 12.15 12.40 -7.40
C ARG A 185 10.97 11.66 -8.03
N PRO A 186 9.94 12.38 -8.51
CA PRO A 186 8.91 11.81 -9.37
C PRO A 186 9.53 11.06 -10.56
N ILE A 187 9.11 9.82 -10.80
CA ILE A 187 9.61 8.98 -11.91
C ILE A 187 8.51 8.65 -12.91
N VAL A 188 7.38 8.13 -12.42
CA VAL A 188 6.27 7.69 -13.29
C VAL A 188 4.95 7.80 -12.55
N THR A 189 3.91 8.18 -13.29
CA THR A 189 2.53 7.94 -12.84
C THR A 189 2.06 6.57 -13.27
N THR A 190 1.10 6.01 -12.54
CA THR A 190 0.33 4.85 -12.98
C THR A 190 -1.11 5.00 -12.57
N GLY A 191 -1.98 5.08 -13.57
CA GLY A 191 -3.43 5.19 -13.47
C GLY A 191 -4.14 3.92 -13.95
N TYR A 192 -5.31 3.67 -13.40
CA TYR A 192 -6.21 2.59 -13.81
C TYR A 192 -7.60 2.84 -13.23
N LEU A 193 -8.62 2.19 -13.81
CA LEU A 193 -9.96 2.12 -13.24
C LEU A 193 -10.07 0.83 -12.42
N ARG A 194 -10.47 0.92 -11.16
CA ARG A 194 -10.49 -0.22 -10.23
C ARG A 194 -11.91 -0.61 -9.83
N GLU A 195 -12.23 -1.89 -9.99
CA GLU A 195 -13.32 -2.54 -9.28
C GLU A 195 -12.77 -3.30 -8.07
N ALA A 196 -13.50 -3.30 -6.95
CA ALA A 196 -13.10 -4.02 -5.74
C ALA A 196 -14.27 -4.76 -5.11
N PHE A 197 -13.99 -6.01 -4.73
CA PHE A 197 -14.92 -6.95 -4.12
C PHE A 197 -14.33 -7.46 -2.81
N VAL A 198 -15.17 -7.59 -1.79
CA VAL A 198 -14.79 -8.08 -0.46
C VAL A 198 -15.54 -9.36 -0.14
N GLY A 199 -14.85 -10.34 0.41
CA GLY A 199 -15.47 -11.62 0.77
C GLY A 199 -16.53 -11.43 1.85
N ARG A 200 -17.54 -12.29 1.81
CA ARG A 200 -18.65 -12.33 2.78
C ARG A 200 -18.71 -13.72 3.42
N ASP A 201 -19.53 -13.84 4.46
CA ASP A 201 -19.81 -15.12 5.14
C ASP A 201 -18.52 -15.84 5.61
N ALA A 202 -18.21 -17.01 5.04
CA ALA A 202 -17.03 -17.79 5.39
C ALA A 202 -15.71 -17.21 4.83
N ASP A 203 -15.77 -16.30 3.86
CA ASP A 203 -14.62 -15.81 3.10
C ASP A 203 -14.18 -14.39 3.50
N LEU A 204 -14.38 -13.95 4.75
CA LEU A 204 -14.06 -12.58 5.22
C LEU A 204 -12.59 -12.14 4.98
N GLY A 205 -11.67 -13.08 4.78
CA GLY A 205 -10.28 -12.80 4.44
C GLY A 205 -10.02 -12.54 2.95
N LEU A 206 -11.01 -12.78 2.08
CA LEU A 206 -10.90 -12.67 0.64
C LEU A 206 -11.13 -11.22 0.16
N ARG A 207 -10.32 -10.78 -0.78
CA ARG A 207 -10.50 -9.52 -1.52
C ARG A 207 -10.06 -9.72 -2.95
N VAL A 208 -10.88 -9.31 -3.89
CA VAL A 208 -10.58 -9.32 -5.33
C VAL A 208 -10.62 -7.90 -5.85
N THR A 209 -9.64 -7.52 -6.69
CA THR A 209 -9.70 -6.25 -7.41
C THR A 209 -9.41 -6.46 -8.88
N ILE A 210 -10.12 -5.74 -9.74
CA ILE A 210 -9.90 -5.73 -11.18
C ILE A 210 -9.40 -4.33 -11.56
N ASP A 211 -8.21 -4.25 -12.14
CA ASP A 211 -7.62 -3.00 -12.60
C ASP A 211 -7.65 -2.94 -14.13
N HIS A 212 -8.51 -2.07 -14.66
CA HIS A 212 -8.75 -1.87 -16.08
C HIS A 212 -7.86 -0.79 -16.66
N LYS A 213 -7.59 -0.89 -17.98
CA LYS A 213 -6.96 0.15 -18.79
C LYS A 213 -5.70 0.72 -18.14
N VAL A 214 -4.82 -0.12 -17.60
CA VAL A 214 -3.64 0.34 -16.84
C VAL A 214 -2.74 1.19 -17.73
N HIS A 215 -2.51 2.43 -17.30
CA HIS A 215 -1.85 3.47 -18.07
C HIS A 215 -0.97 4.34 -17.19
N GLY A 216 -0.20 5.26 -17.78
CA GLY A 216 0.57 6.25 -17.05
C GLY A 216 1.42 7.09 -17.97
N ARG A 217 2.39 7.78 -17.39
CA ARG A 217 3.37 8.64 -18.09
C ARG A 217 4.63 8.84 -17.24
N ASP A 218 5.69 9.25 -17.91
CA ASP A 218 7.04 9.54 -17.40
C ASP A 218 7.37 11.05 -17.35
N ARG A 219 6.35 11.88 -17.55
CA ARG A 219 6.44 13.35 -17.61
C ARG A 219 5.19 14.00 -17.04
N ASP A 220 5.20 15.32 -16.88
CA ASP A 220 4.03 16.12 -16.49
C ASP A 220 3.28 15.51 -15.30
N PHE A 221 4.02 15.31 -14.20
CA PHE A 221 3.60 14.51 -13.05
C PHE A 221 2.45 15.10 -12.22
N HIS A 222 2.08 16.35 -12.48
CA HIS A 222 0.87 16.92 -11.89
C HIS A 222 -0.35 16.10 -12.27
N PHE A 223 -1.21 15.74 -11.32
CA PHE A 223 -2.35 14.84 -11.61
C PHE A 223 -3.30 15.45 -12.64
N ALA A 224 -3.64 16.73 -12.47
CA ALA A 224 -4.51 17.50 -13.37
C ALA A 224 -3.76 18.16 -14.55
N SER A 225 -2.58 17.67 -14.95
CA SER A 225 -1.79 18.30 -16.02
C SER A 225 -2.43 18.28 -17.41
N GLY A 226 -3.49 17.48 -17.62
CA GLY A 226 -4.06 17.24 -18.94
C GLY A 226 -3.15 16.44 -19.88
N ALA A 227 -1.94 16.06 -19.43
CA ALA A 227 -0.99 15.30 -20.22
C ALA A 227 -1.52 13.91 -20.56
N GLN A 228 -1.28 13.50 -21.81
CA GLN A 228 -1.74 12.22 -22.31
C GLN A 228 -1.01 11.06 -21.63
N ASN A 229 -1.77 10.04 -21.23
CA ASN A 229 -1.22 8.79 -20.73
C ASN A 229 -1.07 7.79 -21.87
N ARG A 230 -0.13 6.85 -21.71
CA ARG A 230 0.01 5.68 -22.57
C ARG A 230 -0.37 4.42 -21.79
N HIS A 231 -0.92 3.44 -22.48
CA HIS A 231 -1.18 2.12 -21.90
C HIS A 231 0.15 1.43 -21.57
N ILE A 232 0.26 0.96 -20.32
CA ILE A 232 1.43 0.28 -19.78
C ILE A 232 1.21 -1.24 -19.77
N ILE A 233 -0.07 -1.64 -19.73
CA ILE A 233 -0.56 -2.97 -20.03
C ILE A 233 -1.50 -2.82 -21.24
N PRO A 234 -1.49 -3.74 -22.23
CA PRO A 234 -2.42 -3.68 -23.35
C PRO A 234 -3.87 -3.46 -22.89
N PRO A 235 -4.61 -2.52 -23.47
CA PRO A 235 -5.94 -2.13 -22.97
C PRO A 235 -7.00 -3.23 -23.07
N LYS A 236 -6.72 -4.30 -23.82
CA LYS A 236 -7.54 -5.53 -23.88
C LYS A 236 -7.33 -6.47 -22.68
N LEU A 237 -6.42 -6.14 -21.76
CA LEU A 237 -6.10 -6.94 -20.60
C LEU A 237 -6.37 -6.15 -19.31
N ALA A 238 -7.05 -6.79 -18.37
CA ALA A 238 -7.19 -6.34 -17.00
C ALA A 238 -6.21 -7.08 -16.08
N ILE A 239 -5.80 -6.42 -14.99
CA ILE A 239 -5.08 -7.10 -13.91
C ILE A 239 -6.07 -7.46 -12.81
N VAL A 240 -6.25 -8.75 -12.56
CA VAL A 240 -7.03 -9.26 -11.43
C VAL A 240 -6.08 -9.58 -10.28
N GLU A 241 -6.32 -9.02 -9.10
CA GLU A 241 -5.55 -9.31 -7.88
C GLU A 241 -6.45 -9.98 -6.85
N ILE A 242 -6.10 -11.20 -6.46
CA ILE A 242 -6.78 -11.99 -5.44
C ILE A 242 -5.92 -11.98 -4.17
N LYS A 243 -6.53 -11.62 -3.05
CA LYS A 243 -5.92 -11.62 -1.71
C LYS A 243 -6.77 -12.45 -0.78
N ALA A 244 -6.17 -13.42 -0.10
CA ALA A 244 -6.90 -14.26 0.85
C ALA A 244 -6.07 -14.52 2.12
N ASN A 245 -6.77 -14.73 3.24
CA ASN A 245 -6.16 -15.22 4.48
C ASN A 245 -6.18 -16.76 4.48
N GLU A 246 -5.13 -17.37 5.00
CA GLU A 246 -4.88 -18.82 5.16
C GLU A 246 -4.83 -19.67 3.89
N ARG A 247 -5.81 -19.50 2.99
CA ARG A 247 -5.92 -20.19 1.71
C ARG A 247 -6.81 -19.40 0.77
N VAL A 248 -6.61 -19.58 -0.53
CA VAL A 248 -7.55 -19.08 -1.55
C VAL A 248 -8.74 -20.06 -1.61
N PRO A 249 -10.01 -19.61 -1.57
CA PRO A 249 -11.15 -20.50 -1.68
C PRO A 249 -11.17 -21.26 -3.00
N TYR A 250 -11.62 -22.53 -2.97
CA TYR A 250 -11.60 -23.41 -4.15
C TYR A 250 -12.38 -22.83 -5.34
N TRP A 251 -13.52 -22.20 -5.07
CA TRP A 251 -14.35 -21.58 -6.12
C TRP A 251 -13.59 -20.47 -6.87
N VAL A 252 -12.68 -19.75 -6.21
CA VAL A 252 -11.85 -18.70 -6.84
C VAL A 252 -10.79 -19.33 -7.75
N THR A 253 -10.14 -20.41 -7.30
CA THR A 253 -9.14 -21.12 -8.11
C THR A 253 -9.77 -21.84 -9.30
N ASP A 254 -10.95 -22.43 -9.10
CA ASP A 254 -11.74 -23.05 -10.16
C ASP A 254 -12.20 -22.00 -11.17
N LEU A 255 -12.75 -20.88 -10.71
CA LEU A 255 -13.11 -19.74 -11.56
C LEU A 255 -11.92 -19.24 -12.38
N ALA A 256 -10.75 -19.09 -11.76
CA ALA A 256 -9.53 -18.67 -12.43
C ALA A 256 -9.15 -19.60 -13.59
N ALA A 257 -9.25 -20.91 -13.39
CA ALA A 257 -9.02 -21.89 -14.44
C ALA A 257 -10.11 -21.83 -15.53
N ARG A 258 -11.40 -21.81 -15.14
CA ARG A 258 -12.54 -21.82 -16.08
C ARG A 258 -12.56 -20.64 -17.04
N ILE A 259 -12.08 -19.47 -16.63
CA ILE A 259 -12.06 -18.27 -17.48
C ILE A 259 -10.67 -17.96 -18.07
N ASP A 260 -9.73 -18.90 -17.99
CA ASP A 260 -8.34 -18.80 -18.47
C ASP A 260 -7.57 -17.57 -17.93
N MET A 261 -7.65 -17.32 -16.62
CA MET A 261 -6.82 -16.30 -15.98
C MET A 261 -5.34 -16.73 -15.95
N SER A 262 -4.45 -15.89 -16.47
CA SER A 262 -3.00 -16.20 -16.53
C SER A 262 -2.26 -15.58 -15.34
N VAL A 263 -1.60 -16.39 -14.51
CA VAL A 263 -0.83 -15.90 -13.35
C VAL A 263 0.33 -15.01 -13.81
N ILE A 264 0.53 -13.86 -13.15
CA ILE A 264 1.60 -12.92 -13.45
C ILE A 264 2.32 -12.43 -12.19
N ARG A 265 3.61 -12.11 -12.34
CA ARG A 265 4.43 -11.45 -11.30
C ARG A 265 4.64 -9.96 -11.61
N VAL A 266 3.55 -9.23 -11.79
CA VAL A 266 3.64 -7.81 -12.19
C VAL A 266 3.77 -6.86 -11.00
N SER A 267 4.62 -5.85 -11.17
CA SER A 267 4.60 -4.63 -10.37
C SER A 267 4.31 -3.45 -11.28
N LYS A 268 3.16 -2.79 -11.08
CA LYS A 268 2.75 -1.59 -11.86
C LYS A 268 3.90 -0.58 -12.04
N TYR A 269 4.60 -0.20 -10.97
CA TYR A 269 5.77 0.68 -11.06
C TYR A 269 6.87 0.20 -12.03
N CYS A 270 7.33 -1.05 -11.89
CA CYS A 270 8.36 -1.62 -12.74
C CYS A 270 7.90 -1.74 -14.20
N GLN A 271 6.64 -2.13 -14.40
CA GLN A 271 6.05 -2.16 -15.74
C GLN A 271 6.04 -0.76 -16.36
N SER A 272 5.71 0.29 -15.61
CA SER A 272 5.75 1.67 -16.08
C SER A 272 7.16 2.09 -16.48
N VAL A 273 8.16 1.83 -15.63
CA VAL A 273 9.58 2.12 -15.91
C VAL A 273 10.04 1.47 -17.21
N GLN A 274 9.69 0.20 -17.42
CA GLN A 274 10.01 -0.55 -18.64
C GLN A 274 9.27 -0.01 -19.86
N ALA A 275 7.96 0.26 -19.74
CA ALA A 275 7.13 0.76 -20.84
C ALA A 275 7.56 2.15 -21.35
N PHE A 276 8.23 2.94 -20.51
CA PHE A 276 8.78 4.25 -20.88
C PHE A 276 10.29 4.22 -21.15
N GLU A 277 10.92 3.03 -21.23
CA GLU A 277 12.36 2.87 -21.52
C GLU A 277 13.28 3.70 -20.59
N LEU A 278 12.90 3.88 -19.32
CA LEU A 278 13.67 4.71 -18.38
C LEU A 278 14.96 4.03 -17.89
N THR A 279 15.10 2.73 -18.10
CA THR A 279 16.31 1.98 -17.78
C THR A 279 17.34 2.10 -18.91
N PRO A 280 18.65 2.20 -18.60
CA PRO A 280 19.69 2.19 -19.63
C PRO A 280 19.59 0.96 -20.54
N ARG A 281 19.66 1.17 -21.87
CA ARG A 281 19.53 0.11 -22.88
C ARG A 281 20.57 -1.01 -22.72
N SER A 282 21.72 -0.73 -22.13
CA SER A 282 22.77 -1.73 -21.82
C SER A 282 22.38 -2.73 -20.72
N MET A 283 21.31 -2.47 -19.96
CA MET A 283 20.80 -3.35 -18.90
C MET A 283 19.42 -3.95 -19.21
N MET A 284 18.86 -3.67 -20.40
CA MET A 284 17.66 -4.35 -20.86
C MET A 284 18.02 -5.73 -21.41
N GLY A 285 17.87 -6.77 -20.60
CA GLY A 285 17.46 -8.07 -21.15
C GLY A 285 16.11 -7.88 -21.85
N ALA A 286 15.89 -8.56 -22.98
CA ALA A 286 14.67 -8.40 -23.78
C ALA A 286 13.41 -8.42 -22.88
N PRO A 287 12.41 -7.55 -23.11
CA PRO A 287 11.18 -7.58 -22.35
C PRO A 287 10.42 -8.87 -22.69
N GLU A 288 10.75 -9.94 -21.98
CA GLU A 288 9.98 -11.15 -22.03
C GLU A 288 8.72 -10.88 -21.21
N LEU A 289 7.65 -10.54 -21.92
CA LEU A 289 6.32 -10.92 -21.46
C LEU A 289 6.39 -12.44 -21.30
N ILE A 290 6.71 -12.91 -20.10
CA ILE A 290 6.63 -14.32 -19.76
C ILE A 290 5.15 -14.70 -19.90
N THR A 291 4.74 -15.07 -21.11
CA THR A 291 3.60 -15.92 -21.33
C THR A 291 3.98 -17.27 -20.73
N PRO A 292 3.27 -17.79 -19.72
CA PRO A 292 3.59 -19.11 -19.21
C PRO A 292 3.51 -20.12 -20.37
N ASP A 293 4.60 -20.86 -20.58
CA ASP A 293 4.60 -22.03 -21.43
C ASP A 293 3.62 -23.05 -20.82
N PRO A 294 2.61 -23.53 -21.56
CA PRO A 294 1.62 -24.48 -21.06
C PRO A 294 2.24 -25.82 -20.59
N SER A 295 3.53 -26.07 -20.85
CA SER A 295 4.25 -27.27 -20.43
C SER A 295 5.05 -27.11 -19.14
N THR A 296 5.15 -25.91 -18.55
CA THR A 296 5.93 -25.70 -17.31
C THR A 296 5.03 -25.86 -16.07
N PRO A 297 5.29 -26.83 -15.18
CA PRO A 297 4.59 -26.91 -13.90
C PRO A 297 4.91 -25.65 -13.09
N VAL A 298 3.93 -24.78 -12.89
CA VAL A 298 4.05 -23.64 -11.98
C VAL A 298 3.78 -24.17 -10.59
N ASP A 299 4.84 -24.35 -9.80
CA ASP A 299 4.67 -24.62 -8.38
C ASP A 299 4.14 -23.33 -7.70
N ALA A 300 2.84 -23.31 -7.44
CA ALA A 300 2.10 -22.15 -6.93
C ALA A 300 2.42 -21.84 -5.45
N PHE A 301 3.16 -22.74 -4.79
CA PHE A 301 3.51 -22.65 -3.38
C PHE A 301 5.04 -22.69 -3.29
N GLY A 302 5.65 -21.53 -3.09
CA GLY A 302 7.12 -21.43 -3.06
C GLY A 302 7.76 -22.27 -1.95
N GLU A 303 8.20 -23.47 -2.30
CA GLU A 303 9.28 -24.19 -1.65
C GLU A 303 10.45 -24.31 -2.64
N PHE A 304 11.56 -23.66 -2.29
CA PHE A 304 12.83 -23.88 -2.97
C PHE A 304 13.38 -25.19 -2.42
N GLN A 305 13.45 -26.25 -3.22
CA GLN A 305 14.36 -27.35 -2.94
C GLN A 305 15.79 -26.86 -3.24
N PRO A 306 16.74 -26.94 -2.30
CA PRO A 306 18.13 -26.68 -2.63
C PRO A 306 18.61 -27.79 -3.56
N ALA A 307 19.21 -27.40 -4.69
CA ALA A 307 19.88 -28.35 -5.57
C ALA A 307 21.03 -29.01 -4.79
N THR A 308 20.94 -30.34 -4.65
CA THR A 308 22.07 -31.19 -4.29
C THR A 308 22.97 -31.34 -5.50
N ASN A 309 24.13 -30.71 -5.48
CA ASN A 309 25.45 -31.30 -5.73
C ASN A 309 26.55 -30.25 -5.56
#